data_AF-A0A1F8AU59-F1
#
_entry.id   AF-A0A1F8AU59-F1
#
_cell.length_a   1.000
_cell.length_b   1.000
_cell.length_c   1.000
_cell.angle_alpha   90.00
_cell.angle_beta   90.00
_cell.angle_gamma   90.00
#
_symmetry.space_group_name_H-M   'P 1'
#
loop_
_entity.id
_entity.type
_entity.pdbx_description
1 polymer ?
#
loop_
_entity_poly.entity_id
_entity_poly.type
_entity_poly.pdbx_seq_one_letter_code
_entity_poly.pdbx_strand_id
1 'polypeptide(L)'
;MRKKLKISLFVVSGVGILITISFLVLRLIKPPKAALLVESSPNSTAFVNGEQVGRTPYEGEFSAGEVVIKLIPDSFESPLAPYQSTVDLVAGIKTVVRRSFGDTDDTSAGEVVSFERIGGDKASLSVISIPDGAQVSLDSQTRGRTPIKITDLETKEYHLEVAADGYQKRDFVVKAVSGYLLTAEVKLAAQPGNVEGVTTPEVPEEPTEETVEKVKILTTPTGFLRVRQEPTTQSVELGQVVPGEEYILLAIDEKSGWFKIEYETDKEGWVTNQYARKVENNPEASPSPSPSPTPIPKASPSPTPIATP
;
A
#
# COMPACT_ATOMS: atom_id res chain seq x y z
N MET A 1 -29.01 69.61 28.33
CA MET A 1 -27.86 68.94 27.65
C MET A 1 -27.11 67.95 28.53
N ARG A 2 -26.69 68.28 29.77
CA ARG A 2 -25.83 67.41 30.61
C ARG A 2 -26.37 66.01 30.94
N LYS A 3 -27.70 65.82 31.06
CA LYS A 3 -28.32 64.52 31.40
C LYS A 3 -28.27 63.51 30.24
N LYS A 4 -28.48 63.98 28.99
CA LYS A 4 -28.38 63.15 27.78
C LYS A 4 -26.93 62.72 27.48
N LEU A 5 -25.95 63.59 27.79
CA LEU A 5 -24.52 63.28 27.62
C LEU A 5 -24.04 62.21 28.62
N LYS A 6 -24.50 62.25 29.87
CA LYS A 6 -24.18 61.22 30.89
C LYS A 6 -24.75 59.84 30.54
N ILE A 7 -25.97 59.80 29.98
CA ILE A 7 -26.60 58.56 29.52
C ILE A 7 -25.84 57.98 28.32
N SER A 8 -25.48 58.83 27.34
CA SER A 8 -24.69 58.41 26.18
C SER A 8 -23.32 57.85 26.58
N LEU A 9 -22.63 58.45 27.56
CA LEU A 9 -21.34 57.96 28.04
C LEU A 9 -21.44 56.60 28.76
N PHE A 10 -22.51 56.37 29.52
CA PHE A 10 -22.77 55.07 30.16
C PHE A 10 -23.06 53.96 29.14
N VAL A 11 -23.83 54.29 28.09
CA VAL A 11 -24.13 53.34 27.01
C VAL A 11 -22.88 52.97 26.22
N VAL A 12 -22.04 53.95 25.88
CA VAL A 12 -20.77 53.68 25.15
C VAL A 12 -19.80 52.86 26.00
N SER A 13 -19.69 53.14 27.30
CA SER A 13 -18.88 52.36 28.24
C SER A 13 -19.39 50.92 28.38
N GLY A 14 -20.70 50.73 28.51
CA GLY A 14 -21.33 49.41 28.59
C GLY A 14 -21.11 48.57 27.33
N VAL A 15 -21.24 49.18 26.14
CA VAL A 15 -20.95 48.50 24.86
C VAL A 15 -19.46 48.14 24.76
N GLY A 16 -18.56 49.02 25.18
CA GLY A 16 -17.12 48.72 25.23
C GLY A 16 -16.78 47.52 26.12
N ILE A 17 -17.42 47.41 27.30
CA ILE A 17 -17.26 46.28 28.22
C ILE A 17 -17.84 44.99 27.61
N LEU A 18 -18.98 45.05 26.92
CA LEU A 18 -19.55 43.88 26.26
C LEU A 18 -18.68 43.39 25.10
N ILE A 19 -18.07 44.30 24.33
CA ILE A 19 -17.14 43.93 23.26
C ILE A 19 -15.87 43.31 23.83
N THR A 20 -15.31 43.84 24.92
CA THR A 20 -14.12 43.25 25.55
C THR A 20 -14.42 41.91 26.20
N ILE A 21 -15.56 41.76 26.88
CA ILE A 21 -16.02 40.46 27.41
C ILE A 21 -16.27 39.48 26.26
N SER A 22 -16.94 39.89 25.19
CA SER A 22 -17.17 39.04 24.01
C SER A 22 -15.85 38.60 23.37
N PHE A 23 -14.90 39.53 23.19
CA PHE A 23 -13.57 39.22 22.66
C PHE A 23 -12.79 38.29 23.60
N LEU A 24 -12.93 38.45 24.92
CA LEU A 24 -12.27 37.62 25.93
C LEU A 24 -12.89 36.21 26.01
N VAL A 25 -14.22 36.11 25.87
CA VAL A 25 -14.99 34.85 25.78
C VAL A 25 -14.65 34.10 24.48
N LEU A 26 -14.57 34.79 23.35
CA LEU A 26 -14.16 34.19 22.07
C LEU A 26 -12.72 33.67 22.12
N ARG A 27 -11.82 34.33 22.87
CA ARG A 27 -10.43 33.89 23.06
C ARG A 27 -10.31 32.65 23.96
N LEU A 28 -11.33 32.33 24.74
CA LEU A 28 -11.37 31.18 25.65
C LEU A 28 -11.86 29.88 25.00
N ILE A 29 -12.42 29.92 23.78
CA ILE A 29 -12.93 28.74 23.08
C ILE A 29 -11.81 28.19 22.16
N LYS A 30 -11.00 27.25 22.68
CA LYS A 30 -10.09 26.47 21.82
C LYS A 30 -10.89 25.38 21.10
N PRO A 31 -10.72 25.20 19.78
CA PRO A 31 -11.41 24.13 19.06
C PRO A 31 -10.99 22.77 19.63
N PRO A 32 -11.92 21.80 19.75
CA PRO A 32 -11.57 20.46 20.21
C PRO A 32 -10.59 19.81 19.22
N LYS A 33 -9.52 19.22 19.75
CA LYS A 33 -8.57 18.43 18.95
C LYS A 33 -9.06 17.00 18.79
N ALA A 34 -8.57 16.31 17.78
CA ALA A 34 -8.71 14.87 17.64
C ALA A 34 -7.51 14.18 18.29
N ALA A 35 -7.71 13.01 18.90
CA ALA A 35 -6.63 12.16 19.37
C ALA A 35 -6.41 11.01 18.40
N LEU A 36 -5.15 10.61 18.20
CA LEU A 36 -4.78 9.47 17.38
C LEU A 36 -3.90 8.55 18.23
N LEU A 37 -4.32 7.30 18.37
CA LEU A 37 -3.52 6.21 18.94
C LEU A 37 -3.11 5.27 17.80
N VAL A 38 -1.81 5.02 17.65
CA VAL A 38 -1.27 4.11 16.64
C VAL A 38 -0.45 3.02 17.30
N GLU A 39 -0.83 1.77 17.06
CA GLU A 39 -0.17 0.58 17.60
C GLU A 39 0.25 -0.33 16.45
N SER A 40 1.39 -1.01 16.61
CA SER A 40 1.79 -2.00 15.62
C SER A 40 2.60 -3.14 16.21
N SER A 41 2.56 -4.28 15.52
CA SER A 41 3.45 -5.43 15.76
C SER A 41 4.09 -5.86 14.42
N PRO A 42 5.43 -5.88 14.28
CA PRO A 42 6.39 -5.35 15.25
C PRO A 42 6.25 -3.83 15.42
N ASN A 43 6.99 -3.27 16.38
CA ASN A 43 7.06 -1.82 16.56
C ASN A 43 7.49 -1.15 15.25
N SER A 44 7.03 0.09 15.06
CA SER A 44 7.23 0.83 13.81
C SER A 44 7.59 2.27 14.11
N THR A 45 8.37 2.88 13.23
CA THR A 45 8.46 4.34 13.16
C THR A 45 7.18 4.88 12.52
N ALA A 46 6.50 5.80 13.20
CA ALA A 46 5.23 6.37 12.79
C ALA A 46 5.41 7.78 12.19
N PHE A 47 4.72 8.01 11.07
CA PHE A 47 4.64 9.29 10.37
C PHE A 47 3.19 9.70 10.21
N VAL A 48 2.89 10.97 10.39
CA VAL A 48 1.58 11.58 10.12
C VAL A 48 1.80 12.74 9.15
N ASN A 49 1.12 12.70 8.00
CA ASN A 49 1.29 13.66 6.90
C ASN A 49 2.76 13.83 6.46
N GLY A 50 3.53 12.74 6.50
CA GLY A 50 4.94 12.70 6.12
C GLY A 50 5.92 13.18 7.20
N GLU A 51 5.44 13.75 8.31
CA GLU A 51 6.28 14.12 9.46
C GLU A 51 6.45 12.93 10.39
N GLN A 52 7.68 12.64 10.82
CA GLN A 52 7.95 11.59 11.80
C GLN A 52 7.48 12.04 13.18
N VAL A 53 6.49 11.34 13.74
CA VAL A 53 5.88 11.71 15.03
C VAL A 53 6.39 10.89 16.20
N GLY A 54 6.92 9.69 15.96
CA GLY A 54 7.43 8.83 17.03
C GLY A 54 7.58 7.37 16.61
N ARG A 55 7.53 6.47 17.60
CA ARG A 55 7.49 5.01 17.42
C ARG A 55 6.22 4.46 18.03
N THR A 56 5.69 3.37 17.47
CA THR A 56 4.53 2.69 18.04
C THR A 56 4.91 1.93 19.33
N PRO A 57 4.03 1.88 20.34
CA PRO A 57 2.75 2.60 20.42
C PRO A 57 2.95 4.12 20.54
N TYR A 58 2.18 4.88 19.76
CA TYR A 58 2.23 6.34 19.70
C TYR A 58 0.84 6.94 19.94
N GLU A 59 0.75 7.94 20.83
CA GLU A 59 -0.48 8.73 21.03
C GLU A 59 -0.17 10.22 20.84
N GLY A 60 -1.02 10.91 20.07
CA GLY A 60 -0.87 12.34 19.80
C GLY A 60 -2.20 13.05 19.56
N GLU A 61 -2.19 14.38 19.68
CA GLU A 61 -3.35 15.23 19.38
C GLU A 61 -3.13 16.02 18.09
N PHE A 62 -4.12 16.01 17.21
CA PHE A 62 -4.08 16.63 15.89
C PHE A 62 -5.30 17.54 15.68
N SER A 63 -5.22 18.39 14.65
CA SER A 63 -6.42 19.05 14.13
C SER A 63 -7.32 18.01 13.48
N ALA A 64 -8.63 18.22 13.54
CA ALA A 64 -9.57 17.37 12.82
C ALA A 64 -9.39 17.51 11.30
N GLY A 65 -9.65 16.44 10.57
CA GLY A 65 -9.48 16.33 9.13
C GLY A 65 -8.79 15.03 8.72
N GLU A 66 -8.65 14.87 7.41
CA GLU A 66 -7.97 13.73 6.80
C GLU A 66 -6.46 13.79 7.08
N VAL A 67 -5.88 12.68 7.53
CA VAL A 67 -4.44 12.52 7.71
C VAL A 67 -3.93 11.24 7.06
N VAL A 68 -2.72 11.31 6.52
CA VAL A 68 -2.02 10.14 5.99
C VAL A 68 -1.11 9.59 7.08
N ILE A 69 -1.37 8.37 7.52
CA ILE A 69 -0.54 7.63 8.47
C ILE A 69 0.37 6.71 7.67
N LYS A 70 1.67 6.76 7.96
CA LYS A 70 2.65 5.81 7.44
C LYS A 70 3.41 5.15 8.57
N LEU A 71 3.52 3.84 8.53
CA LEU A 71 4.25 3.01 9.48
C LEU A 71 5.39 2.28 8.77
N ILE A 72 6.59 2.41 9.30
CA ILE A 72 7.77 1.69 8.84
C ILE A 72 8.16 0.68 9.94
N PRO A 73 7.95 -0.62 9.74
CA PRO A 73 8.24 -1.63 10.76
C PRO A 73 9.72 -1.78 11.05
N ASP A 74 10.04 -1.94 12.34
CA ASP A 74 11.37 -2.25 12.83
C ASP A 74 11.63 -3.75 12.63
N SER A 75 12.05 -4.15 11.43
CA SER A 75 12.43 -5.54 11.13
C SER A 75 13.93 -5.69 10.96
N PHE A 76 14.49 -6.70 11.61
CA PHE A 76 15.93 -7.00 11.60
C PHE A 76 16.29 -8.24 10.77
N GLU A 77 15.32 -9.12 10.49
CA GLU A 77 15.57 -10.39 9.78
C GLU A 77 15.22 -10.28 8.29
N SER A 78 14.03 -9.77 7.97
CA SER A 78 13.54 -9.59 6.59
C SER A 78 12.80 -8.26 6.44
N PRO A 79 13.06 -7.46 5.40
CA PRO A 79 12.41 -6.16 5.25
C PRO A 79 10.89 -6.34 5.06
N LEU A 80 10.09 -5.83 6.00
CA LEU A 80 8.64 -5.81 5.90
C LEU A 80 8.19 -4.55 5.15
N ALA A 81 7.16 -4.69 4.31
CA ALA A 81 6.61 -3.58 3.54
C ALA A 81 6.04 -2.49 4.48
N PRO A 82 6.28 -1.19 4.20
CA PRO A 82 5.67 -0.13 4.99
C PRO A 82 4.16 -0.10 4.78
N TYR A 83 3.43 0.26 5.83
CA TYR A 83 1.98 0.47 5.76
C TYR A 83 1.69 1.95 5.58
N GLN A 84 0.73 2.28 4.73
CA GLN A 84 0.21 3.63 4.58
C GLN A 84 -1.31 3.59 4.48
N SER A 85 -1.98 4.47 5.20
CA SER A 85 -3.43 4.60 5.15
C SER A 85 -3.85 6.04 5.42
N THR A 86 -4.99 6.41 4.85
CA THR A 86 -5.65 7.68 5.05
C THR A 86 -6.74 7.50 6.10
N VAL A 87 -6.77 8.37 7.11
CA VAL A 87 -7.72 8.29 8.22
C VAL A 87 -8.32 9.65 8.50
N ASP A 88 -9.64 9.70 8.67
CA ASP A 88 -10.35 10.90 9.08
C ASP A 88 -10.32 11.08 10.60
N LEU A 89 -9.70 12.17 11.05
CA LEU A 89 -9.67 12.54 12.46
C LEU A 89 -10.85 13.45 12.80
N VAL A 90 -11.69 13.01 13.74
CA VAL A 90 -12.87 13.76 14.18
C VAL A 90 -12.56 14.52 15.48
N ALA A 91 -12.93 15.79 15.54
CA ALA A 91 -12.70 16.63 16.70
C ALA A 91 -13.37 16.05 17.96
N GLY A 92 -12.61 15.94 19.06
CA GLY A 92 -13.09 15.37 20.32
C GLY A 92 -13.15 13.84 20.34
N ILE A 93 -12.71 13.17 19.27
CA ILE A 93 -12.69 11.71 19.15
C ILE A 93 -11.25 11.21 19.17
N LYS A 94 -11.07 10.04 19.80
CA LYS A 94 -9.84 9.25 19.67
C LYS A 94 -10.03 8.22 18.58
N THR A 95 -9.28 8.36 17.49
CA THR A 95 -9.17 7.33 16.45
C THR A 95 -8.03 6.38 16.83
N VAL A 96 -8.28 5.08 16.72
CA VAL A 96 -7.29 4.03 17.02
C VAL A 96 -6.94 3.30 15.73
N VAL A 97 -5.66 3.20 15.43
CA VAL A 97 -5.13 2.46 14.27
C VAL A 97 -4.21 1.39 14.79
N ARG A 98 -4.51 0.12 14.51
CA ARG A 98 -3.62 -0.99 14.87
C ARG A 98 -3.21 -1.76 13.63
N ARG A 99 -1.95 -2.18 13.59
CA ARG A 99 -1.39 -2.92 12.46
C ARG A 99 -0.55 -4.11 12.93
N SER A 100 -0.81 -5.30 12.41
CA SER A 100 0.05 -6.47 12.56
C SER A 100 0.67 -6.82 11.21
N PHE A 101 1.97 -6.56 11.04
CA PHE A 101 2.66 -6.82 9.78
C PHE A 101 2.90 -8.32 9.59
N GLY A 102 2.57 -8.80 8.38
CA GLY A 102 3.10 -10.04 7.82
C GLY A 102 4.05 -9.73 6.67
N ASP A 103 4.63 -10.78 6.08
CA ASP A 103 5.63 -10.67 5.01
C ASP A 103 5.13 -9.93 3.77
N THR A 104 3.81 -9.97 3.53
CA THR A 104 3.12 -9.28 2.42
C THR A 104 1.96 -8.44 2.98
N ASP A 105 1.32 -7.63 2.12
CA ASP A 105 0.10 -6.93 2.52
C ASP A 105 -1.09 -7.88 2.71
N ASP A 106 -1.12 -9.02 2.04
CA ASP A 106 -2.20 -10.00 2.18
C ASP A 106 -2.07 -10.81 3.48
N THR A 107 -0.84 -11.11 3.91
CA THR A 107 -0.58 -11.80 5.20
C THR A 107 -0.58 -10.85 6.40
N SER A 108 -1.08 -9.64 6.19
CA SER A 108 -1.00 -8.51 7.09
C SER A 108 -2.40 -8.14 7.59
N ALA A 109 -2.54 -7.89 8.89
CA ALA A 109 -3.83 -7.56 9.50
C ALA A 109 -3.83 -6.15 10.11
N GLY A 110 -5.01 -5.59 10.35
CA GLY A 110 -5.14 -4.27 10.96
C GLY A 110 -6.59 -3.92 11.30
N GLU A 111 -6.76 -2.90 12.13
CA GLU A 111 -8.05 -2.25 12.30
C GLU A 111 -7.91 -0.75 12.49
N VAL A 112 -8.90 -0.02 11.99
CA VAL A 112 -9.13 1.39 12.31
C VAL A 112 -10.46 1.51 13.04
N VAL A 113 -10.43 2.13 14.21
CA VAL A 113 -11.59 2.32 15.07
C VAL A 113 -11.80 3.82 15.28
N SER A 114 -12.93 4.35 14.81
CA SER A 114 -13.29 5.75 14.90
C SER A 114 -14.72 5.93 15.41
N PHE A 115 -15.06 7.13 15.85
CA PHE A 115 -16.42 7.46 16.29
C PHE A 115 -16.92 8.69 15.56
N GLU A 116 -18.22 8.70 15.26
CA GLU A 116 -18.94 9.89 14.85
C GLU A 116 -20.14 10.13 15.76
N ARG A 117 -20.47 11.41 15.99
CA ARG A 117 -21.62 11.76 16.83
C ARG A 117 -22.90 11.69 16.00
N ILE A 118 -23.82 10.82 16.41
CA ILE A 118 -25.14 10.65 15.77
C ILE A 118 -26.30 11.18 16.63
N GLY A 119 -26.06 11.45 17.91
CA GLY A 119 -27.11 11.83 18.86
C GLY A 119 -27.98 10.65 19.31
N GLY A 120 -28.99 10.92 20.13
CA GLY A 120 -29.81 9.88 20.77
C GLY A 120 -29.19 9.31 22.05
N ASP A 121 -29.86 8.31 22.63
CA ASP A 121 -29.51 7.67 23.89
C ASP A 121 -28.92 6.25 23.72
N LYS A 122 -28.80 5.77 22.48
CA LYS A 122 -28.22 4.47 22.13
C LYS A 122 -26.91 4.61 21.37
N ALA A 123 -26.08 3.57 21.45
CA ALA A 123 -24.87 3.46 20.65
C ALA A 123 -25.15 2.63 19.39
N SER A 124 -24.35 2.82 18.35
CA SER A 124 -24.34 1.97 17.15
C SER A 124 -22.91 1.54 16.82
N LEU A 125 -22.76 0.41 16.15
CA LEU A 125 -21.49 -0.11 15.64
C LEU A 125 -21.64 -0.41 14.14
N SER A 126 -20.76 0.14 13.32
CA SER A 126 -20.57 -0.23 11.91
C SER A 126 -19.29 -1.05 11.79
N VAL A 127 -19.36 -2.23 11.18
CA VAL A 127 -18.20 -3.09 10.93
C VAL A 127 -18.06 -3.32 9.43
N ILE A 128 -16.87 -3.02 8.91
CA ILE A 128 -16.48 -3.20 7.51
C ILE A 128 -15.20 -4.03 7.52
N SER A 129 -15.03 -4.93 6.54
CA SER A 129 -13.81 -5.74 6.49
C SER A 129 -13.23 -5.92 5.10
N ILE A 130 -11.95 -6.29 5.09
CA ILE A 130 -11.22 -6.79 3.93
C ILE A 130 -10.68 -8.19 4.32
N PRO A 131 -11.11 -9.27 3.65
CA PRO A 131 -12.11 -9.31 2.57
C PRO A 131 -13.51 -8.92 3.08
N ASP A 132 -14.38 -8.55 2.15
CA ASP A 132 -15.80 -8.29 2.45
C ASP A 132 -16.56 -9.61 2.76
N GLY A 133 -17.72 -9.51 3.40
CA GLY A 133 -18.55 -10.67 3.72
C GLY A 133 -18.03 -11.53 4.89
N ALA A 134 -17.09 -11.01 5.68
CA ALA A 134 -16.57 -11.66 6.88
C ALA A 134 -17.66 -11.78 7.95
N GLN A 135 -17.71 -12.91 8.65
CA GLN A 135 -18.61 -13.11 9.79
C GLN A 135 -18.23 -12.16 10.94
N VAL A 136 -19.24 -11.53 11.53
CA VAL A 136 -19.11 -10.63 12.68
C VAL A 136 -19.81 -11.24 13.89
N SER A 137 -19.09 -11.37 15.00
CA SER A 137 -19.61 -11.79 16.30
C SER A 137 -19.36 -10.70 17.33
N LEU A 138 -20.35 -10.43 18.18
CA LEU A 138 -20.27 -9.45 19.27
C LEU A 138 -20.62 -10.14 20.59
N ASP A 139 -19.69 -10.16 21.54
CA ASP A 139 -19.77 -10.95 22.78
C ASP A 139 -20.12 -12.44 22.50
N SER A 140 -19.39 -13.05 21.56
CA SER A 140 -19.57 -14.43 21.08
C SER A 140 -20.90 -14.72 20.36
N GLN A 141 -21.79 -13.74 20.22
CA GLN A 141 -23.03 -13.89 19.46
C GLN A 141 -22.84 -13.43 18.01
N THR A 142 -23.04 -14.33 17.04
CA THR A 142 -23.02 -13.97 15.61
C THR A 142 -24.09 -12.93 15.30
N ARG A 143 -23.68 -11.80 14.73
CA ARG A 143 -24.55 -10.67 14.35
C ARG A 143 -24.84 -10.62 12.85
N GLY A 144 -23.97 -11.19 12.03
CA GLY A 144 -24.14 -11.25 10.57
C GLY A 144 -22.81 -11.30 9.84
N ARG A 145 -22.77 -10.69 8.65
CA ARG A 145 -21.56 -10.55 7.82
C ARG A 145 -21.32 -9.08 7.48
N THR A 146 -20.06 -8.69 7.31
CA THR A 146 -19.69 -7.35 6.83
C THR A 146 -20.18 -7.11 5.39
N PRO A 147 -20.50 -5.85 5.03
CA PRO A 147 -20.61 -4.69 5.92
C PRO A 147 -21.90 -4.78 6.76
N ILE A 148 -21.81 -4.46 8.06
CA ILE A 148 -22.97 -4.53 8.97
C ILE A 148 -23.04 -3.33 9.92
N LYS A 149 -24.25 -2.82 10.14
CA LYS A 149 -24.57 -1.85 11.18
C LYS A 149 -25.43 -2.51 12.26
N ILE A 150 -24.97 -2.47 13.50
CA ILE A 150 -25.64 -2.96 14.70
C ILE A 150 -26.11 -1.75 15.50
N THR A 151 -27.42 -1.62 15.70
CA THR A 151 -28.05 -0.49 16.42
C THR A 151 -28.42 -0.89 17.85
N ASP A 152 -28.86 0.11 18.63
CA ASP A 152 -29.44 -0.08 19.96
C ASP A 152 -28.50 -0.75 20.97
N LEU A 153 -27.19 -0.54 20.81
CA LEU A 153 -26.18 -1.05 21.71
C LEU A 153 -26.19 -0.31 23.06
N GLU A 154 -25.94 -1.07 24.12
CA GLU A 154 -25.73 -0.52 25.45
C GLU A 154 -24.35 0.13 25.55
N THR A 155 -24.20 1.11 26.43
CA THR A 155 -22.91 1.77 26.66
C THR A 155 -22.03 0.88 27.52
N LYS A 156 -21.21 0.05 26.87
CA LYS A 156 -20.23 -0.82 27.50
C LYS A 156 -19.12 -1.21 26.51
N GLU A 157 -18.15 -1.95 27.00
CA GLU A 157 -17.19 -2.65 26.16
C GLU A 157 -17.79 -3.94 25.62
N TYR A 158 -17.46 -4.25 24.37
CA TYR A 158 -17.85 -5.45 23.66
C TYR A 158 -16.60 -6.13 23.10
N HIS A 159 -16.60 -7.47 23.11
CA HIS A 159 -15.63 -8.25 22.35
C HIS A 159 -16.13 -8.39 20.91
N LEU A 160 -15.40 -7.83 19.97
CA LEU A 160 -15.68 -7.91 18.54
C LEU A 160 -14.75 -8.96 17.91
N GLU A 161 -15.35 -9.99 17.32
CA GLU A 161 -14.64 -10.97 16.51
C GLU A 161 -15.07 -10.85 15.05
N VAL A 162 -14.10 -10.79 14.14
CA VAL A 162 -14.29 -10.76 12.68
C VAL A 162 -13.51 -11.91 12.06
N ALA A 163 -14.17 -12.76 11.27
CA ALA A 163 -13.59 -13.96 10.70
C ALA A 163 -14.07 -14.23 9.27
N ALA A 164 -13.19 -14.73 8.42
CA ALA A 164 -13.51 -15.17 7.06
C ALA A 164 -12.72 -16.45 6.72
N ASP A 165 -13.28 -17.28 5.85
CA ASP A 165 -12.64 -18.54 5.45
C ASP A 165 -11.30 -18.28 4.75
N GLY A 166 -10.25 -18.95 5.19
CA GLY A 166 -8.88 -18.77 4.68
C GLY A 166 -8.14 -17.56 5.23
N TYR A 167 -8.71 -16.85 6.22
CA TYR A 167 -8.08 -15.72 6.88
C TYR A 167 -7.94 -15.96 8.38
N GLN A 168 -6.89 -15.39 8.97
CA GLN A 168 -6.72 -15.32 10.41
C GLN A 168 -7.78 -14.38 11.00
N LYS A 169 -8.58 -14.91 11.93
CA LYS A 169 -9.60 -14.13 12.64
C LYS A 169 -8.97 -12.99 13.45
N ARG A 170 -9.69 -11.89 13.58
CA ARG A 170 -9.35 -10.77 14.46
C ARG A 170 -10.33 -10.70 15.62
N ASP A 171 -9.79 -10.60 16.83
CA ASP A 171 -10.53 -10.41 18.07
C ASP A 171 -9.96 -9.18 18.80
N PHE A 172 -10.83 -8.23 19.15
CA PHE A 172 -10.44 -7.06 19.92
C PHE A 172 -11.63 -6.43 20.65
N VAL A 173 -11.33 -5.63 21.69
CA VAL A 173 -12.34 -4.92 22.46
C VAL A 173 -12.68 -3.58 21.79
N VAL A 174 -13.97 -3.29 21.72
CA VAL A 174 -14.50 -2.00 21.30
C VAL A 174 -15.43 -1.42 22.37
N LYS A 175 -15.45 -0.09 22.51
CA LYS A 175 -16.31 0.59 23.48
C LYS A 175 -17.47 1.28 22.79
N ALA A 176 -18.69 0.81 23.05
CA ALA A 176 -19.90 1.48 22.59
C ALA A 176 -20.22 2.66 23.51
N VAL A 177 -20.54 3.82 22.92
CA VAL A 177 -20.87 5.05 23.65
C VAL A 177 -22.20 5.60 23.14
N SER A 178 -23.14 5.81 24.06
CA SER A 178 -24.44 6.41 23.76
C SER A 178 -24.31 7.71 22.96
N GLY A 179 -25.08 7.84 21.89
CA GLY A 179 -25.07 9.00 21.01
C GLY A 179 -23.98 9.00 19.94
N TYR A 180 -23.20 7.92 19.82
CA TYR A 180 -22.15 7.76 18.82
C TYR A 180 -22.36 6.52 17.95
N LEU A 181 -21.97 6.63 16.68
CA LEU A 181 -21.66 5.48 15.83
C LEU A 181 -20.17 5.22 15.97
N LEU A 182 -19.83 4.02 16.41
CA LEU A 182 -18.49 3.48 16.31
C LEU A 182 -18.33 2.82 14.94
N THR A 183 -17.25 3.11 14.22
CA THR A 183 -16.88 2.43 12.99
C THR A 183 -15.61 1.62 13.21
N ALA A 184 -15.65 0.33 12.90
CA ALA A 184 -14.52 -0.58 12.90
C ALA A 184 -14.26 -1.07 11.48
N GLU A 185 -13.16 -0.63 10.89
CA GLU A 185 -12.65 -1.10 9.60
C GLU A 185 -11.56 -2.14 9.86
N VAL A 186 -11.76 -3.38 9.42
CA VAL A 186 -10.93 -4.52 9.80
C VAL A 186 -10.31 -5.20 8.58
N LYS A 187 -8.99 -5.22 8.48
CA LYS A 187 -8.25 -6.04 7.50
C LYS A 187 -7.81 -7.33 8.16
N LEU A 188 -8.24 -8.46 7.60
CA LEU A 188 -7.82 -9.80 8.02
C LEU A 188 -6.57 -10.22 7.23
N ALA A 189 -5.67 -10.95 7.89
CA ALA A 189 -4.50 -11.54 7.23
C ALA A 189 -4.88 -12.89 6.61
N ALA A 190 -4.54 -13.10 5.34
CA ALA A 190 -4.68 -14.41 4.69
C ALA A 190 -3.79 -15.44 5.39
N GLN A 191 -4.32 -16.65 5.58
CA GLN A 191 -3.54 -17.74 6.16
C GLN A 191 -2.66 -18.38 5.07
N PRO A 192 -1.33 -18.47 5.28
CA PRO A 192 -0.46 -19.18 4.35
C PRO A 192 -0.92 -20.65 4.27
N GLY A 193 -1.32 -21.07 3.07
CA GLY A 193 -1.86 -22.41 2.80
C GLY A 193 -3.33 -22.46 2.35
N ASN A 194 -4.08 -21.35 2.37
CA ASN A 194 -5.48 -21.33 1.92
C ASN A 194 -5.70 -20.81 0.49
N VAL A 195 -4.64 -20.80 -0.32
CA VAL A 195 -4.71 -20.77 -1.79
C VAL A 195 -5.00 -22.16 -2.36
N GLU A 196 -5.95 -22.89 -1.78
CA GLU A 196 -6.49 -24.10 -2.42
C GLU A 196 -7.84 -23.77 -3.06
N GLY A 197 -7.71 -22.97 -4.11
CA GLY A 197 -8.72 -22.69 -5.13
C GLY A 197 -8.14 -22.74 -6.54
N VAL A 198 -6.95 -23.32 -6.71
CA VAL A 198 -6.53 -23.95 -7.95
C VAL A 198 -5.84 -25.25 -7.54
N THR A 199 -6.65 -26.28 -7.26
CA THR A 199 -6.20 -27.62 -7.62
C THR A 199 -6.02 -27.57 -9.13
N THR A 200 -4.80 -27.28 -9.58
CA THR A 200 -4.39 -27.67 -10.92
C THR A 200 -4.44 -29.19 -10.88
N PRO A 201 -5.41 -29.85 -11.55
CA PRO A 201 -5.25 -31.27 -11.83
C PRO A 201 -3.88 -31.41 -12.49
N GLU A 202 -3.11 -32.39 -12.05
CA GLU A 202 -1.90 -32.85 -12.73
C GLU A 202 -2.30 -33.24 -14.16
N VAL A 203 -2.30 -32.23 -15.02
CA VAL A 203 -2.50 -32.30 -16.46
C VAL A 203 -1.09 -32.16 -17.02
N PRO A 204 -0.63 -33.12 -17.84
CA PRO A 204 0.73 -33.14 -18.33
C PRO A 204 1.10 -31.81 -18.98
N GLU A 205 2.24 -31.28 -18.55
CA GLU A 205 2.82 -30.02 -19.02
C GLU A 205 2.89 -29.99 -20.55
N GLU A 206 2.02 -29.19 -21.16
CA GLU A 206 2.35 -28.50 -22.40
C GLU A 206 2.69 -27.04 -22.05
N PRO A 207 3.81 -26.49 -22.57
CA PRO A 207 4.40 -25.26 -22.11
C PRO A 207 3.56 -24.06 -22.54
N THR A 208 3.17 -23.23 -21.58
CA THR A 208 2.61 -21.90 -21.86
C THR A 208 3.64 -20.88 -21.39
N GLU A 209 4.17 -20.11 -22.35
CA GLU A 209 5.27 -19.16 -22.17
C GLU A 209 4.92 -18.07 -21.15
N GLU A 210 5.57 -18.10 -19.99
CA GLU A 210 5.69 -16.93 -19.13
C GLU A 210 6.60 -15.92 -19.81
N THR A 211 6.15 -14.67 -19.93
CA THR A 211 6.99 -13.54 -20.38
C THR A 211 8.04 -13.25 -19.31
N VAL A 212 9.10 -14.06 -19.30
CA VAL A 212 10.30 -13.88 -18.50
C VAL A 212 10.99 -12.59 -18.95
N GLU A 213 11.08 -11.61 -18.05
CA GLU A 213 11.92 -10.44 -18.26
C GLU A 213 13.38 -10.89 -18.32
N LYS A 214 14.13 -10.40 -19.31
CA LYS A 214 15.52 -10.80 -19.53
C LYS A 214 16.48 -9.63 -19.32
N VAL A 215 17.69 -9.95 -18.90
CA VAL A 215 18.84 -9.04 -18.88
C VAL A 215 19.88 -9.53 -19.87
N LYS A 216 20.28 -8.64 -20.77
CA LYS A 216 21.40 -8.88 -21.68
C LYS A 216 22.71 -8.39 -21.10
N ILE A 217 23.73 -9.23 -21.14
CA ILE A 217 25.08 -8.87 -20.72
C ILE A 217 25.78 -8.11 -21.86
N LEU A 218 26.28 -6.91 -21.55
CA LEU A 218 27.00 -6.05 -22.49
C LEU A 218 28.47 -6.46 -22.57
N THR A 219 29.16 -5.98 -23.59
CA THR A 219 30.61 -6.21 -23.76
C THR A 219 31.40 -5.72 -22.56
N THR A 220 32.13 -6.63 -21.91
CA THR A 220 33.06 -6.31 -20.83
C THR A 220 34.50 -6.33 -21.31
N PRO A 221 35.42 -5.52 -20.74
CA PRO A 221 36.84 -5.55 -21.09
C PRO A 221 37.53 -6.90 -20.84
N THR A 222 36.95 -7.72 -19.96
CA THR A 222 37.49 -9.02 -19.54
C THR A 222 36.90 -10.20 -20.31
N GLY A 223 35.90 -9.97 -21.17
CA GLY A 223 35.20 -11.04 -21.91
C GLY A 223 34.20 -11.84 -21.09
N PHE A 224 33.99 -11.50 -19.82
CA PHE A 224 33.00 -12.08 -18.91
C PHE A 224 32.56 -11.04 -17.86
N LEU A 225 31.38 -11.24 -17.28
CA LEU A 225 30.86 -10.49 -16.14
C LEU A 225 30.69 -11.43 -14.95
N ARG A 226 31.08 -10.99 -13.75
CA ARG A 226 31.02 -11.81 -12.53
C ARG A 226 29.64 -11.78 -11.91
N VAL A 227 29.15 -12.94 -11.50
CA VAL A 227 27.96 -13.13 -10.69
C VAL A 227 28.38 -13.25 -9.23
N ARG A 228 27.77 -12.46 -8.35
CA ARG A 228 28.14 -12.37 -6.94
C ARG A 228 27.00 -12.74 -5.99
N GLN A 229 27.34 -13.14 -4.78
CA GLN A 229 26.36 -13.52 -3.76
C GLN A 229 25.57 -12.32 -3.24
N GLU A 230 26.20 -11.15 -3.16
CA GLU A 230 25.59 -9.89 -2.72
C GLU A 230 25.88 -8.78 -3.74
N PRO A 231 25.07 -7.70 -3.79
CA PRO A 231 25.24 -6.57 -4.72
C PRO A 231 26.41 -5.64 -4.32
N THR A 232 27.60 -6.22 -4.16
CA THR A 232 28.83 -5.50 -3.80
C THR A 232 30.06 -6.15 -4.43
N THR A 233 31.05 -5.34 -4.81
CA THR A 233 32.30 -5.80 -5.42
C THR A 233 33.20 -6.55 -4.44
N GLN A 234 32.89 -6.52 -3.14
CA GLN A 234 33.62 -7.25 -2.09
C GLN A 234 33.04 -8.65 -1.80
N SER A 235 31.88 -8.98 -2.39
CA SER A 235 31.19 -10.25 -2.16
C SER A 235 31.84 -11.41 -2.91
N VAL A 236 31.54 -12.63 -2.47
CA VAL A 236 31.99 -13.88 -3.08
C VAL A 236 31.48 -13.98 -4.53
N GLU A 237 32.37 -14.39 -5.43
CA GLU A 237 32.04 -14.71 -6.82
C GLU A 237 31.41 -16.11 -6.87
N LEU A 238 30.16 -16.18 -7.31
CA LEU A 238 29.40 -17.43 -7.45
C LEU A 238 29.53 -18.03 -8.86
N GLY A 239 29.85 -17.20 -9.86
CA GLY A 239 29.95 -17.62 -11.25
C GLY A 239 30.32 -16.49 -12.19
N GLN A 240 30.33 -16.80 -13.49
CA GLN A 240 30.65 -15.86 -14.56
C GLN A 240 29.65 -16.02 -15.71
N VAL A 241 29.22 -14.89 -16.28
CA VAL A 241 28.33 -14.82 -17.43
C VAL A 241 29.03 -14.13 -18.61
N VAL A 242 28.67 -14.49 -19.83
CA VAL A 242 29.38 -14.06 -21.04
C VAL A 242 28.65 -12.90 -21.70
N PRO A 243 29.36 -11.89 -22.25
CA PRO A 243 28.75 -10.83 -23.04
C PRO A 243 27.96 -11.35 -24.24
N GLY A 244 26.81 -10.75 -24.51
CA GLY A 244 25.91 -11.12 -25.59
C GLY A 244 24.78 -12.05 -25.17
N GLU A 245 24.97 -12.83 -24.10
CA GLU A 245 23.97 -13.74 -23.54
C GLU A 245 22.89 -12.99 -22.75
N GLU A 246 21.73 -13.62 -22.68
CA GLU A 246 20.55 -13.11 -21.99
C GLU A 246 20.14 -14.06 -20.87
N TYR A 247 19.87 -13.50 -19.69
CA TYR A 247 19.55 -14.23 -18.47
C TYR A 247 18.22 -13.76 -17.90
N ILE A 248 17.51 -14.63 -17.20
CA ILE A 248 16.24 -14.28 -16.56
C ILE A 248 16.50 -13.27 -15.44
N LEU A 249 15.73 -12.19 -15.43
CA LEU A 249 15.77 -11.17 -14.40
C LEU A 249 14.88 -11.57 -13.22
N LEU A 250 15.48 -11.71 -12.04
CA LEU A 250 14.76 -12.08 -10.81
C LEU A 250 14.47 -10.87 -9.92
N ALA A 251 15.39 -9.90 -9.84
CA ALA A 251 15.22 -8.70 -9.02
C ALA A 251 16.13 -7.54 -9.46
N ILE A 252 15.80 -6.30 -9.06
CA ILE A 252 16.61 -5.10 -9.28
C ILE A 252 16.84 -4.39 -7.95
N ASP A 253 18.09 -4.00 -7.69
CA ASP A 253 18.43 -3.06 -6.63
C ASP A 253 18.81 -1.71 -7.26
N GLU A 254 17.85 -0.79 -7.29
CA GLU A 254 18.00 0.55 -7.88
C GLU A 254 18.97 1.45 -7.09
N LYS A 255 19.24 1.15 -5.82
CA LYS A 255 20.13 1.96 -4.97
C LYS A 255 21.59 1.63 -5.20
N SER A 256 21.89 0.36 -5.46
CA SER A 256 23.26 -0.13 -5.66
C SER A 256 23.62 -0.30 -7.15
N GLY A 257 22.62 -0.35 -8.04
CA GLY A 257 22.83 -0.55 -9.47
C GLY A 257 23.16 -2.00 -9.83
N TRP A 258 22.50 -2.97 -9.18
CA TRP A 258 22.69 -4.39 -9.43
C TRP A 258 21.41 -5.07 -9.89
N PHE A 259 21.56 -6.07 -10.75
CA PHE A 259 20.50 -6.96 -11.21
C PHE A 259 20.74 -8.36 -10.66
N LYS A 260 19.70 -8.98 -10.11
CA LYS A 260 19.72 -10.38 -9.73
C LYS A 260 19.25 -11.21 -10.91
N ILE A 261 20.08 -12.13 -11.36
CA ILE A 261 19.81 -12.99 -12.52
C ILE A 261 19.87 -14.45 -12.12
N GLU A 262 19.12 -15.29 -12.84
CA GLU A 262 19.36 -16.73 -12.87
C GLU A 262 20.45 -17.01 -13.92
N TYR A 263 21.62 -17.50 -13.49
CA TYR A 263 22.79 -17.68 -14.37
C TYR A 263 23.01 -19.13 -14.80
N GLU A 264 22.48 -20.07 -14.03
CA GLU A 264 22.36 -21.51 -14.34
C GLU A 264 21.03 -21.98 -13.74
N THR A 265 20.47 -23.08 -14.24
CA THR A 265 19.21 -23.65 -13.73
C THR A 265 19.25 -23.77 -12.20
N ASP A 266 18.30 -23.13 -11.53
CA ASP A 266 18.17 -23.06 -10.07
C ASP A 266 19.34 -22.35 -9.34
N LYS A 267 20.15 -21.56 -10.04
CA LYS A 267 21.22 -20.76 -9.44
C LYS A 267 21.07 -19.28 -9.77
N GLU A 268 21.01 -18.49 -8.71
CA GLU A 268 20.83 -17.04 -8.77
C GLU A 268 22.03 -16.26 -8.24
N GLY A 269 22.21 -15.04 -8.74
CA GLY A 269 23.19 -14.12 -8.19
C GLY A 269 23.18 -12.74 -8.83
N TRP A 270 24.01 -11.86 -8.31
CA TRP A 270 24.01 -10.43 -8.62
C TRP A 270 25.06 -10.05 -9.65
N VAL A 271 24.65 -9.29 -10.67
CA VAL A 271 25.51 -8.67 -11.68
C VAL A 271 25.31 -7.16 -11.70
N THR A 272 26.36 -6.40 -12.00
CA THR A 272 26.25 -4.94 -12.06
C THR A 272 25.56 -4.47 -13.33
N ASN A 273 24.68 -3.48 -13.20
CA ASN A 273 23.98 -2.84 -14.33
C ASN A 273 24.91 -2.03 -15.24
N GLN A 274 26.17 -1.81 -14.86
CA GLN A 274 27.16 -1.14 -15.71
C GLN A 274 27.46 -1.93 -16.99
N TYR A 275 27.33 -3.25 -16.92
CA TYR A 275 27.58 -4.18 -18.03
C TYR A 275 26.36 -5.05 -18.32
N ALA A 276 25.17 -4.62 -17.92
CA ALA A 276 23.95 -5.40 -18.09
C ALA A 276 22.78 -4.45 -18.35
N ARG A 277 21.88 -4.82 -19.26
CA ARG A 277 20.69 -4.00 -19.59
C ARG A 277 19.45 -4.88 -19.65
N LYS A 278 18.33 -4.39 -19.13
CA LYS A 278 17.01 -5.01 -19.29
C LYS A 278 16.61 -5.04 -20.76
N VAL A 279 16.12 -6.18 -21.22
CA VAL A 279 15.48 -6.33 -22.51
C VAL A 279 13.99 -6.17 -22.27
N GLU A 280 13.45 -4.99 -22.55
CA GLU A 280 12.00 -4.79 -22.56
C GLU A 280 11.43 -5.54 -23.77
N ASN A 281 10.55 -6.50 -23.52
CA ASN A 281 9.75 -7.12 -24.57
C ASN A 281 8.72 -6.08 -25.06
N ASN A 282 9.13 -5.22 -25.99
CA ASN A 282 8.18 -4.50 -26.84
C ASN A 282 7.69 -5.47 -27.92
N PRO A 283 6.41 -5.87 -27.97
CA PRO A 283 5.90 -6.71 -29.03
C PRO A 283 5.67 -5.87 -30.30
N GLU A 284 6.72 -5.29 -30.89
CA GLU A 284 6.75 -4.94 -32.31
C GLU A 284 8.16 -4.56 -32.79
N ALA A 285 8.83 -5.52 -33.40
CA ALA A 285 9.67 -5.30 -34.58
C ALA A 285 9.65 -6.60 -35.39
N SER A 286 8.66 -6.69 -36.28
CA SER A 286 8.64 -7.65 -37.38
C SER A 286 10.05 -7.69 -38.02
N PRO A 287 10.66 -8.86 -38.26
CA PRO A 287 11.81 -8.91 -39.14
C PRO A 287 11.32 -8.49 -40.52
N SER A 288 11.65 -7.26 -40.92
CA SER A 288 11.63 -6.87 -42.32
C SER A 288 12.42 -7.94 -43.09
N PRO A 289 11.83 -8.60 -44.11
CA PRO A 289 12.52 -9.64 -44.83
C PRO A 289 13.77 -9.03 -45.47
N SER A 290 14.92 -9.62 -45.15
CA SER A 290 16.14 -9.48 -45.95
C SER A 290 15.78 -9.70 -47.43
N PRO A 291 16.26 -8.86 -48.37
CA PRO A 291 15.85 -8.93 -49.76
C PRO A 291 16.13 -10.31 -50.34
N SER A 292 15.06 -10.97 -50.77
CA SER A 292 15.12 -12.15 -51.63
C SER A 292 16.02 -11.84 -52.84
N PRO A 293 16.99 -12.69 -53.21
CA PRO A 293 17.68 -12.54 -54.48
C PRO A 293 16.68 -12.74 -55.61
N THR A 294 16.38 -11.62 -56.27
CA THR A 294 15.80 -11.44 -57.60
C THR A 294 15.63 -12.73 -58.44
N PRO A 295 14.40 -13.09 -58.87
CA PRO A 295 14.24 -14.04 -59.95
C PRO A 295 14.79 -13.44 -61.25
N ILE A 296 15.70 -14.19 -61.86
CA ILE A 296 16.24 -13.97 -63.21
C ILE A 296 15.09 -13.69 -64.20
N PRO A 297 15.11 -12.57 -64.96
CA PRO A 297 14.19 -12.40 -66.08
C PRO A 297 14.48 -13.44 -67.15
N LYS A 298 13.54 -14.36 -67.35
CA LYS A 298 13.52 -15.27 -68.50
C LYS A 298 13.33 -14.43 -69.76
N ALA A 299 14.16 -14.72 -70.77
CA ALA A 299 14.26 -14.02 -72.04
C ALA A 299 12.91 -13.70 -72.70
N SER A 300 12.76 -12.44 -73.13
CA SER A 300 11.79 -12.03 -74.16
C SER A 300 12.39 -12.33 -75.55
N PRO A 301 11.61 -12.82 -76.52
CA PRO A 301 12.13 -13.28 -77.80
C PRO A 301 12.63 -12.13 -78.69
N SER A 302 13.73 -12.43 -79.38
CA SER A 302 14.35 -11.65 -80.44
C SER A 302 13.36 -11.26 -81.55
N PRO A 303 13.31 -9.99 -82.00
CA PRO A 303 12.65 -9.66 -83.26
C PRO A 303 13.55 -10.03 -84.44
N THR A 304 13.00 -10.85 -85.34
CA THR A 304 13.55 -11.15 -86.67
C THR A 304 13.81 -9.85 -87.46
N PRO A 305 14.93 -9.73 -88.19
CA PRO A 305 15.18 -8.57 -89.03
C PRO A 305 14.26 -8.59 -90.26
N ILE A 306 13.48 -7.52 -90.44
CA ILE A 306 12.83 -7.20 -91.72
C ILE A 306 13.86 -6.51 -92.61
N ALA A 307 14.08 -7.09 -93.78
CA ALA A 307 14.82 -6.52 -94.89
C ALA A 307 14.11 -5.27 -95.44
N THR A 308 14.87 -4.32 -95.96
CA THR A 308 14.37 -3.20 -96.78
C THR A 308 15.38 -3.07 -97.95
N PRO A 309 14.92 -2.60 -99.12
CA PRO A 309 15.07 -3.23 -100.43
C PRO A 309 16.47 -3.20 -101.03
#